data_AF-A0A2G6PNG4-F1
#
_entry.id   AF-A0A2G6PNG4-F1
#
_cell.length_a   1.000
_cell.length_b   1.000
_cell.length_c   1.000
_cell.angle_alpha   90.00
_cell.angle_beta   90.00
_cell.angle_gamma   90.00
#
_symmetry.space_group_name_H-M   'P 1'
#
loop_
_entity.id
_entity.type
_entity.pdbx_description
1 polymer ?
#
loop_
_entity_poly.entity_id
_entity_poly.type
_entity_poly.pdbx_seq_one_letter_code
_entity_poly.pdbx_strand_id
1 'polypeptide(L)'
;MKKEQLKKKYNALFNKMGINLEEYNQPELFEKIADLLVFPAYAIKIVSQPIKYLFLIALIAIIVSFYSGNAVFGFVLIFLGIPLTIVNGFFWGQVVFVNKISDDINRILDFSLQLTRTTMEDMREIKGKITDESLQLPKFSVITKGLLLTVLLPNLETIVRKKIPFLGRFIASVCSRIVFVLAKKIEESENEIRKEIAIDEKTENLKDRVGEYISKGELFVGKLEDKIDDYVKITTKVAAYPLTILATILSLLSIFVLLLFFFVFV
;
A
#
# COMPACT_ATOMS: atom_id res chain seq x y z
N MET A 1 15.16 11.05 -2.05
CA MET A 1 14.67 12.05 -3.04
C MET A 1 13.31 12.54 -2.57
N LYS A 2 13.07 13.86 -2.49
CA LYS A 2 11.79 14.41 -1.99
C LYS A 2 10.67 14.13 -3.01
N LYS A 3 9.44 13.80 -2.57
CA LYS A 3 8.28 13.46 -3.43
C LYS A 3 8.08 14.43 -4.61
N GLU A 4 8.32 15.70 -4.38
CA GLU A 4 8.19 16.76 -5.37
C GLU A 4 9.23 16.68 -6.52
N GLN A 5 10.44 16.20 -6.22
CA GLN A 5 11.47 15.95 -7.22
C GLN A 5 11.11 14.76 -8.11
N LEU A 6 10.47 13.72 -7.55
CA LEU A 6 9.94 12.59 -8.33
C LEU A 6 8.85 13.09 -9.29
N LYS A 7 7.89 13.88 -8.80
CA LYS A 7 6.82 14.44 -9.63
C LYS A 7 7.37 15.27 -10.80
N LYS A 8 8.30 16.19 -10.54
CA LYS A 8 8.94 16.98 -11.61
C LYS A 8 9.67 16.11 -12.63
N LYS A 9 10.40 15.08 -12.17
CA LYS A 9 11.13 14.15 -13.04
C LYS A 9 10.19 13.37 -13.97
N TYR A 10 9.09 12.83 -13.45
CA TYR A 10 8.13 12.07 -14.26
C TYR A 10 7.35 12.98 -15.21
N ASN A 11 6.89 14.15 -14.76
CA ASN A 11 6.21 15.11 -15.65
C ASN A 11 7.08 15.50 -16.85
N ALA A 12 8.37 15.77 -16.64
CA ALA A 12 9.28 16.07 -17.74
C ALA A 12 9.46 14.88 -18.72
N LEU A 13 9.42 13.64 -18.23
CA LEU A 13 9.51 12.45 -19.07
C LEU A 13 8.22 12.21 -19.88
N PHE A 14 7.06 12.38 -19.26
CA PHE A 14 5.77 12.20 -19.94
C PHE A 14 5.50 13.29 -20.97
N ASN A 15 5.85 14.55 -20.66
CA ASN A 15 5.74 15.63 -21.64
C ASN A 15 6.61 15.39 -22.88
N LYS A 16 7.79 14.76 -22.74
CA LYS A 16 8.63 14.36 -23.86
C LYS A 16 7.99 13.29 -24.75
N MET A 17 7.07 12.50 -24.21
CA MET A 17 6.30 11.51 -24.96
C MET A 17 5.01 12.06 -25.55
N GLY A 18 4.72 13.36 -25.35
CA GLY A 18 3.43 13.94 -25.72
C GLY A 18 2.27 13.51 -24.83
N ILE A 19 2.55 12.91 -23.67
CA ILE A 19 1.51 12.47 -22.72
C ILE A 19 1.38 13.51 -21.63
N ASN A 20 0.18 14.07 -21.49
CA ASN A 20 -0.12 15.03 -20.44
C ASN A 20 -0.59 14.32 -19.17
N LEU A 21 0.28 14.24 -18.15
CA LEU A 21 -0.07 13.63 -16.86
C LEU A 21 -1.19 14.35 -16.11
N GLU A 22 -1.47 15.62 -16.43
CA GLU A 22 -2.54 16.37 -15.77
C GLU A 22 -3.93 15.87 -16.19
N GLU A 23 -4.07 15.32 -17.39
CA GLU A 23 -5.32 14.71 -17.87
C GLU A 23 -5.68 13.46 -17.06
N TYR A 24 -4.67 12.75 -16.54
CA TYR A 24 -4.89 11.61 -15.65
C TYR A 24 -5.17 12.01 -14.20
N ASN A 25 -5.09 13.30 -13.84
CA ASN A 25 -5.41 13.80 -12.52
C ASN A 25 -6.81 14.42 -12.44
N GLN A 26 -7.73 13.95 -13.28
CA GLN A 26 -9.11 14.42 -13.30
C GLN A 26 -9.92 13.93 -12.08
N PRO A 27 -10.95 14.70 -11.66
CA PRO A 27 -11.83 14.33 -10.54
C PRO A 27 -12.46 12.94 -10.69
N GLU A 28 -12.75 12.52 -11.92
CA GLU A 28 -13.31 11.19 -12.22
C GLU A 28 -12.39 10.04 -11.77
N LEU A 29 -11.07 10.22 -11.93
CA LEU A 29 -10.09 9.23 -11.52
C LEU A 29 -9.98 9.16 -9.99
N PHE A 30 -10.14 10.30 -9.33
CA PHE A 30 -10.27 10.37 -7.87
C PHE A 30 -11.52 9.62 -7.38
N GLU A 31 -12.67 9.78 -8.04
CA GLU A 31 -13.90 9.05 -7.72
C GLU A 31 -13.72 7.54 -7.90
N LYS A 32 -13.17 7.11 -9.04
CA LYS A 32 -12.85 5.68 -9.29
C LYS A 32 -11.93 5.09 -8.22
N ILE A 33 -10.84 5.78 -7.86
CA ILE A 33 -9.96 5.33 -6.77
C ILE A 33 -10.73 5.31 -5.44
N ALA A 34 -11.56 6.31 -5.18
CA ALA A 34 -12.33 6.40 -3.94
C ALA A 34 -13.39 5.30 -3.80
N ASP A 35 -13.91 4.79 -4.91
CA ASP A 35 -14.87 3.68 -4.98
C ASP A 35 -14.19 2.32 -4.84
N LEU A 36 -12.97 2.18 -5.37
CA LEU A 36 -12.14 0.98 -5.17
C LEU A 36 -11.70 0.82 -3.70
N LEU A 37 -11.65 1.92 -2.96
CA LEU A 37 -11.23 1.97 -1.56
C LEU A 37 -12.39 1.66 -0.60
N VAL A 38 -12.53 0.39 -0.26
CA VAL A 38 -13.54 -0.09 0.70
C VAL A 38 -13.04 0.02 2.15
N PHE A 39 -11.73 -0.02 2.38
CA PHE A 39 -11.17 0.01 3.74
C PHE A 39 -11.55 1.17 4.64
N PRO A 40 -11.83 2.40 4.18
CA PRO A 40 -12.28 3.45 5.08
C PRO A 40 -13.55 3.05 5.85
N ALA A 41 -14.45 2.28 5.21
CA ALA A 41 -15.68 1.80 5.83
C ALA A 41 -15.42 0.71 6.89
N TYR A 42 -14.44 -0.16 6.69
CA TYR A 42 -14.15 -1.26 7.61
C TYR A 42 -13.01 -1.01 8.60
N ALA A 43 -12.20 0.05 8.42
CA ALA A 43 -11.00 0.32 9.21
C ALA A 43 -11.30 0.36 10.71
N ILE A 44 -12.35 1.10 11.10
CA ILE A 44 -12.79 1.22 12.49
C ILE A 44 -13.23 -0.14 13.02
N LYS A 45 -14.00 -0.91 12.24
CA LYS A 45 -14.47 -2.24 12.62
C LYS A 45 -13.30 -3.18 12.89
N ILE A 46 -12.33 -3.24 11.97
CA ILE A 46 -11.16 -4.11 12.09
C ILE A 46 -10.30 -3.72 13.29
N VAL A 47 -9.98 -2.44 13.45
CA VAL A 47 -9.15 -1.98 14.59
C VAL A 47 -9.87 -2.20 15.93
N SER A 48 -11.20 -2.03 15.97
CA SER A 48 -11.99 -2.22 17.18
C SER A 48 -12.14 -3.69 17.62
N GLN A 49 -12.01 -4.65 16.71
CA GLN A 49 -12.24 -6.07 17.04
C GLN A 49 -11.24 -6.61 18.08
N PRO A 50 -9.91 -6.49 17.89
CA PRO A 50 -8.94 -6.93 18.89
C PRO A 50 -9.11 -6.22 20.23
N ILE A 51 -9.46 -4.93 20.22
CA ILE A 51 -9.75 -4.17 21.44
C ILE A 51 -10.90 -4.81 22.21
N LYS A 52 -12.01 -5.15 21.52
CA LYS A 52 -13.18 -5.79 22.15
C LYS A 52 -12.84 -7.15 22.76
N TYR A 53 -12.10 -8.00 22.04
CA TYR A 53 -11.73 -9.32 22.53
C TYR A 53 -10.80 -9.25 23.74
N LEU A 54 -9.75 -8.44 23.66
CA LEU A 54 -8.82 -8.26 24.77
C LEU A 54 -9.50 -7.62 25.98
N PHE A 55 -10.39 -6.65 25.76
CA PHE A 55 -11.19 -6.03 26.83
C PHE A 55 -12.10 -7.05 27.53
N LEU A 56 -12.75 -7.94 26.78
CA LEU A 56 -13.56 -9.01 27.37
C LEU A 56 -12.72 -9.97 28.23
N ILE A 57 -11.53 -10.33 27.77
CA ILE A 57 -10.59 -11.16 28.54
C ILE A 57 -10.18 -10.45 29.84
N ALA A 58 -9.85 -9.16 29.77
CA ALA A 58 -9.52 -8.36 30.94
C ALA A 58 -10.68 -8.28 31.93
N LEU A 59 -11.92 -8.11 31.44
CA LEU A 59 -13.11 -8.07 32.28
C LEU A 59 -13.33 -9.39 33.04
N ILE A 60 -13.18 -10.52 32.35
CA ILE A 60 -13.27 -11.85 32.97
C ILE A 60 -12.19 -12.02 34.04
N ALA A 61 -10.94 -11.63 33.75
CA ALA A 61 -9.84 -11.70 34.71
C ALA A 61 -10.11 -10.87 35.97
N ILE A 62 -10.68 -9.67 35.82
CA ILE A 62 -11.08 -8.80 36.93
C ILE A 62 -12.14 -9.50 37.80
N ILE A 63 -13.19 -10.05 37.19
CA ILE A 63 -14.27 -10.74 37.91
C ILE A 63 -13.71 -11.94 38.69
N VAL A 64 -12.86 -12.76 38.06
CA VAL A 64 -12.22 -13.92 38.70
C VAL A 64 -11.35 -13.48 39.89
N SER A 65 -10.61 -12.38 39.75
CA SER A 65 -9.76 -11.84 40.83
C SER A 65 -10.57 -11.40 42.05
N PHE A 66 -11.70 -10.73 41.85
CA PHE A 66 -12.56 -10.33 42.97
C PHE A 66 -13.25 -11.55 43.60
N TYR A 67 -13.69 -12.52 42.79
CA TYR A 67 -14.30 -13.75 43.28
C TYR A 67 -13.34 -14.61 44.12
N SER A 68 -12.05 -14.64 43.77
CA SER A 68 -11.02 -15.36 44.53
C SER A 68 -10.58 -14.64 45.82
N GLY A 69 -11.17 -13.49 46.15
CA GLY A 69 -10.83 -12.69 47.32
C GLY A 69 -9.59 -11.80 47.14
N ASN A 70 -8.96 -11.78 45.97
CA ASN A 70 -7.82 -10.92 45.70
C ASN A 70 -8.24 -9.55 45.13
N ALA A 71 -8.79 -8.71 46.01
CA ALA A 71 -9.26 -7.38 45.64
C ALA A 71 -8.14 -6.46 45.15
N VAL A 72 -6.93 -6.58 45.70
CA VAL A 72 -5.78 -5.75 45.31
C VAL A 72 -5.37 -6.04 43.86
N PHE A 73 -5.24 -7.32 43.50
CA PHE A 73 -4.98 -7.70 42.11
C PHE A 73 -6.11 -7.26 41.16
N GLY A 74 -7.37 -7.33 41.62
CA GLY A 74 -8.53 -6.81 40.88
C GLY A 74 -8.42 -5.32 40.56
N PHE A 75 -8.03 -4.49 41.52
CA PHE A 75 -7.79 -3.06 41.30
C PHE A 75 -6.61 -2.80 40.35
N VAL A 76 -5.52 -3.56 40.47
CA VAL A 76 -4.39 -3.47 39.53
C VAL A 76 -4.84 -3.76 38.10
N LEU A 77 -5.65 -4.80 37.89
CA LEU A 77 -6.20 -5.13 36.57
C LEU A 77 -7.09 -4.00 36.02
N ILE A 78 -7.84 -3.30 36.88
CA ILE A 78 -8.65 -2.15 36.45
C ILE A 78 -7.76 -0.97 36.05
N PHE A 79 -6.84 -0.55 36.91
CA PHE A 79 -6.08 0.68 36.71
C PHE A 79 -4.92 0.56 35.73
N LEU A 80 -4.29 -0.61 35.65
CA LEU A 80 -3.16 -0.86 34.74
C LEU A 80 -3.53 -1.84 33.62
N GLY A 81 -4.27 -2.90 33.94
CA GLY A 81 -4.65 -3.93 32.97
C GLY A 81 -5.52 -3.41 31.84
N ILE A 82 -6.61 -2.67 32.13
CA ILE A 82 -7.52 -2.15 31.11
C ILE A 82 -6.81 -1.18 30.14
N PRO A 83 -6.07 -0.14 30.60
CA PRO A 83 -5.36 0.74 29.68
C PRO A 83 -4.34 0.00 28.81
N LEU A 84 -3.55 -0.91 29.39
CA LEU A 84 -2.59 -1.73 28.63
C LEU A 84 -3.29 -2.60 27.58
N THR A 85 -4.43 -3.19 27.93
CA THR A 85 -5.25 -4.01 27.04
C THR A 85 -5.80 -3.19 25.86
N ILE A 86 -6.28 -1.97 26.10
CA ILE A 86 -6.77 -1.07 25.05
C ILE A 86 -5.62 -0.68 24.11
N VAL A 87 -4.48 -0.27 24.67
CA VAL A 87 -3.30 0.11 23.87
C VAL A 87 -2.80 -1.08 23.05
N ASN A 88 -2.69 -2.26 23.65
CA ASN A 88 -2.24 -3.47 22.96
C ASN A 88 -3.24 -3.89 21.86
N GLY A 89 -4.54 -3.86 22.17
CA GLY A 89 -5.60 -4.15 21.19
C GLY A 89 -5.61 -3.18 20.02
N PHE A 90 -5.30 -1.91 20.27
CA PHE A 90 -5.15 -0.93 19.21
C PHE A 90 -4.00 -1.28 18.24
N PHE A 91 -2.83 -1.66 18.76
CA PHE A 91 -1.69 -2.06 17.92
C PHE A 91 -1.95 -3.35 17.15
N TRP A 92 -2.53 -4.37 17.79
CA TRP A 92 -2.97 -5.57 17.10
C TRP A 92 -4.03 -5.28 16.03
N GLY A 93 -4.96 -4.37 16.32
CA GLY A 93 -5.93 -3.86 15.35
C GLY A 93 -5.28 -3.25 14.13
N GLN A 94 -4.21 -2.47 14.31
CA GLN A 94 -3.43 -1.93 13.19
C GLN A 94 -2.75 -3.04 12.38
N VAL A 95 -2.13 -4.04 13.02
CA VAL A 95 -1.50 -5.17 12.32
C VAL A 95 -2.51 -5.90 11.44
N VAL A 96 -3.67 -6.24 11.99
CA VAL A 96 -4.75 -6.90 11.24
C VAL A 96 -5.25 -6.02 10.09
N PHE A 97 -5.38 -4.72 10.34
CA PHE A 97 -5.79 -3.77 9.31
C PHE A 97 -4.80 -3.69 8.14
N VAL A 98 -3.49 -3.60 8.40
CA VAL A 98 -2.46 -3.58 7.34
C VAL A 98 -2.46 -4.89 6.55
N ASN A 99 -2.70 -6.02 7.19
CA ASN A 99 -2.82 -7.28 6.46
C ASN A 99 -4.08 -7.32 5.60
N LYS A 100 -5.20 -6.75 6.04
CA LYS A 100 -6.45 -6.75 5.28
C LYS A 100 -6.46 -5.76 4.11
N ILE A 101 -5.67 -4.69 4.19
CA ILE A 101 -5.59 -3.67 3.13
C ILE A 101 -4.98 -4.21 1.83
N SER A 102 -4.32 -5.38 1.85
CA SER A 102 -3.73 -6.00 0.66
C SER A 102 -4.74 -6.12 -0.47
N ASP A 103 -5.96 -6.56 -0.16
CA ASP A 103 -6.99 -6.83 -1.15
C ASP A 103 -7.41 -5.54 -1.88
N ASP A 104 -7.50 -4.43 -1.14
CA ASP A 104 -7.84 -3.12 -1.68
C ASP A 104 -6.68 -2.52 -2.47
N ILE A 105 -5.43 -2.71 -2.02
CA ILE A 105 -4.26 -2.28 -2.76
C ILE A 105 -4.13 -3.05 -4.08
N ASN A 106 -4.40 -4.36 -4.10
CA ASN A 106 -4.42 -5.16 -5.33
C ASN A 106 -5.36 -4.55 -6.37
N ARG A 107 -6.61 -4.25 -6.01
CA ARG A 107 -7.58 -3.63 -6.93
C ARG A 107 -7.10 -2.29 -7.48
N ILE A 108 -6.45 -1.49 -6.65
CA ILE A 108 -5.89 -0.20 -7.06
C ILE A 108 -4.73 -0.40 -8.05
N LEU A 109 -3.94 -1.44 -7.85
CA LEU A 109 -2.85 -1.76 -8.77
C LEU A 109 -3.35 -2.32 -10.09
N ASP A 110 -4.36 -3.18 -10.08
CA ASP A 110 -5.02 -3.65 -11.29
C ASP A 110 -5.52 -2.46 -12.11
N PHE A 111 -6.14 -1.48 -11.44
CA PHE A 111 -6.52 -0.22 -12.07
C PHE A 111 -5.31 0.56 -12.63
N SER A 112 -4.20 0.62 -11.90
CA SER A 112 -2.99 1.28 -12.39
C SER A 112 -2.35 0.56 -13.59
N LEU A 113 -2.45 -0.77 -13.66
CA LEU A 113 -1.98 -1.57 -14.78
C LEU A 113 -2.87 -1.40 -16.01
N GLN A 114 -4.19 -1.34 -15.80
CA GLN A 114 -5.15 -0.97 -16.85
C GLN A 114 -4.84 0.43 -17.39
N LEU A 115 -4.59 1.41 -16.51
CA LEU A 115 -4.21 2.76 -16.92
C LEU A 115 -2.90 2.76 -17.73
N THR A 116 -1.95 1.93 -17.33
CA THR A 116 -0.70 1.75 -18.07
C THR A 116 -0.96 1.19 -19.47
N ARG A 117 -1.86 0.22 -19.64
CA ARG A 117 -2.29 -0.28 -20.96
C ARG A 117 -2.92 0.82 -21.80
N THR A 118 -3.87 1.58 -21.24
CA THR A 118 -4.50 2.70 -21.95
C THR A 118 -3.46 3.72 -22.42
N THR A 119 -2.50 4.08 -21.57
CA THR A 119 -1.41 5.00 -21.99
C THR A 119 -0.56 4.43 -23.14
N MET A 120 -0.36 3.10 -23.20
CA MET A 120 0.33 2.48 -24.34
C MET A 120 -0.54 2.46 -25.61
N GLU A 121 -1.84 2.29 -25.48
CA GLU A 121 -2.79 2.40 -26.60
C GLU A 121 -2.83 3.82 -27.15
N ASP A 122 -2.81 4.85 -26.28
CA ASP A 122 -2.73 6.26 -26.68
C ASP A 122 -1.46 6.52 -27.50
N MET A 123 -0.32 5.92 -27.12
CA MET A 123 0.91 5.99 -27.92
C MET A 123 0.75 5.36 -29.31
N ARG A 124 -0.10 4.33 -29.45
CA ARG A 124 -0.41 3.70 -30.74
C ARG A 124 -1.15 4.67 -31.67
N GLU A 125 -2.03 5.50 -31.13
CA GLU A 125 -2.74 6.53 -31.90
C GLU A 125 -1.81 7.69 -32.29
N ILE A 126 -0.89 8.05 -31.40
CA ILE A 126 0.12 9.10 -31.64
C ILE A 126 1.19 8.62 -32.64
N LYS A 127 1.36 7.31 -32.88
CA LYS A 127 2.27 6.70 -33.86
C LYS A 127 2.23 7.34 -35.25
N GLY A 128 1.09 7.91 -35.65
CA GLY A 128 0.94 8.63 -36.93
C GLY A 128 1.49 10.06 -36.96
N LYS A 129 1.80 10.65 -35.80
CA LYS A 129 2.17 12.07 -35.61
C LYS A 129 3.60 12.26 -35.09
N ILE A 130 4.32 11.19 -34.74
CA ILE A 130 5.70 11.28 -34.27
C ILE A 130 6.63 11.50 -35.47
N THR A 131 7.13 12.72 -35.63
CA THR A 131 8.08 13.13 -36.68
C THR A 131 9.54 13.07 -36.24
N ASP A 132 9.80 12.87 -34.94
CA ASP A 132 11.15 12.89 -34.38
C ASP A 132 11.71 11.47 -34.22
N GLU A 133 12.63 11.09 -35.09
CA GLU A 133 13.33 9.79 -35.04
C GLU A 133 14.25 9.64 -33.80
N SER A 134 14.56 10.75 -33.12
CA SER A 134 15.38 10.74 -31.90
C SER A 134 14.61 10.38 -30.63
N LEU A 135 13.29 10.13 -30.72
CA LEU A 135 12.44 9.81 -29.58
C LEU A 135 12.91 8.54 -28.87
N GLN A 136 13.43 8.70 -27.65
CA GLN A 136 13.78 7.59 -26.77
C GLN A 136 12.53 7.14 -25.99
N LEU A 137 11.99 5.97 -26.36
CA LEU A 137 10.90 5.34 -25.63
C LEU A 137 11.39 4.95 -24.23
N PRO A 138 10.72 5.41 -23.15
CA PRO A 138 11.16 5.06 -21.81
C PRO A 138 10.82 3.61 -21.48
N LYS A 139 11.43 3.13 -20.41
CA LYS A 139 11.11 1.86 -19.77
C LYS A 139 9.64 1.79 -19.33
N PHE A 140 8.99 0.62 -19.43
CA PHE A 140 7.61 0.42 -18.95
C PHE A 140 7.51 0.59 -17.45
N SER A 141 8.56 0.22 -16.71
CA SER A 141 8.61 0.46 -15.27
C SER A 141 8.57 1.95 -14.96
N VAL A 142 9.13 2.81 -15.81
CA VAL A 142 9.15 4.27 -15.63
C VAL A 142 7.74 4.85 -15.83
N ILE A 143 6.98 4.35 -16.80
CA ILE A 143 5.59 4.75 -17.03
C ILE A 143 4.72 4.33 -15.84
N THR A 144 4.74 3.05 -15.51
CA THR A 144 3.94 2.47 -14.41
C THR A 144 4.26 3.17 -13.08
N LYS A 145 5.55 3.35 -12.77
CA LYS A 145 6.00 4.04 -11.56
C LYS A 145 5.63 5.52 -11.56
N GLY A 146 5.66 6.16 -12.72
CA GLY A 146 5.16 7.51 -12.92
C GLY A 146 3.71 7.60 -12.45
N LEU A 147 2.81 6.81 -13.07
CA LEU A 147 1.39 6.79 -12.72
C LEU A 147 1.16 6.48 -11.24
N LEU A 148 1.84 5.47 -10.68
CA LEU A 148 1.72 5.11 -9.26
C LEU A 148 2.12 6.25 -8.32
N LEU A 149 3.21 6.95 -8.60
CA LEU A 149 3.78 7.93 -7.67
C LEU A 149 3.25 9.35 -7.88
N THR A 150 2.84 9.72 -9.10
CA THR A 150 2.38 11.08 -9.43
C THR A 150 0.87 11.22 -9.45
N VAL A 151 0.15 10.16 -9.81
CA VAL A 151 -1.32 10.18 -9.94
C VAL A 151 -1.94 9.41 -8.77
N LEU A 152 -1.61 8.13 -8.65
CA LEU A 152 -2.28 7.25 -7.70
C LEU A 152 -1.97 7.62 -6.24
N LEU A 153 -0.69 7.75 -5.89
CA LEU A 153 -0.27 7.96 -4.51
C LEU A 153 -0.84 9.25 -3.89
N PRO A 154 -0.79 10.43 -4.55
CA PRO A 154 -1.38 11.65 -3.99
C PRO A 154 -2.89 11.54 -3.79
N ASN A 155 -3.59 10.93 -4.75
CA ASN A 155 -5.04 10.73 -4.69
C ASN A 155 -5.41 9.77 -3.56
N LEU A 156 -4.71 8.64 -3.45
CA LEU A 156 -4.86 7.68 -2.36
C LEU A 156 -4.63 8.33 -0.99
N GLU A 157 -3.53 9.07 -0.80
CA GLU A 157 -3.25 9.77 0.47
C GLU A 157 -4.35 10.76 0.83
N THR A 158 -4.89 11.49 -0.15
CA THR A 158 -5.94 12.48 0.05
C THR A 158 -7.26 11.82 0.45
N ILE A 159 -7.68 10.77 -0.27
CA ILE A 159 -8.91 10.03 0.02
C ILE A 159 -8.86 9.43 1.42
N VAL A 160 -7.75 8.78 1.76
CA VAL A 160 -7.58 8.11 3.06
C VAL A 160 -7.61 9.09 4.22
N ARG A 161 -6.93 10.23 4.08
CA ARG A 161 -6.94 11.28 5.11
C ARG A 161 -8.30 11.91 5.28
N LYS A 162 -9.07 12.06 4.20
CA LYS A 162 -10.41 12.65 4.22
C LYS A 162 -11.44 11.68 4.80
N LYS A 163 -11.38 10.39 4.46
CA LYS A 163 -12.39 9.39 4.87
C LYS A 163 -12.15 8.82 6.28
N ILE A 164 -10.92 8.85 6.81
CA ILE A 164 -10.60 8.23 8.12
C ILE A 164 -10.07 9.28 9.10
N PRO A 165 -10.92 9.82 9.99
CA PRO A 165 -10.47 10.76 11.01
C PRO A 165 -9.51 10.08 12.00
N PHE A 166 -8.55 10.85 12.52
CA PHE A 166 -7.51 10.42 13.48
C PHE A 166 -6.48 9.41 12.95
N LEU A 167 -6.91 8.33 12.28
CA LEU A 167 -6.04 7.28 11.74
C LEU A 167 -5.63 7.50 10.27
N GLY A 168 -6.28 8.42 9.56
CA GLY A 168 -6.03 8.63 8.14
C GLY A 168 -4.58 9.01 7.82
N ARG A 169 -3.87 9.73 8.70
CA ARG A 169 -2.43 10.03 8.50
C ARG A 169 -1.57 8.77 8.57
N PHE A 170 -1.84 7.91 9.54
CA PHE A 170 -1.13 6.66 9.73
C PHE A 170 -1.40 5.70 8.56
N ILE A 171 -2.67 5.51 8.21
CA ILE A 171 -3.07 4.63 7.11
C ILE A 171 -2.53 5.16 5.78
N ALA A 172 -2.61 6.47 5.54
CA ALA A 172 -2.00 7.09 4.36
C ALA A 172 -0.51 6.77 4.31
N SER A 173 0.22 6.88 5.43
CA SER A 173 1.63 6.52 5.49
C SER A 173 1.90 5.04 5.18
N VAL A 174 1.03 4.13 5.60
CA VAL A 174 1.13 2.71 5.26
C VAL A 174 0.93 2.52 3.76
N CYS A 175 -0.14 3.09 3.20
CA CYS A 175 -0.41 3.07 1.77
C CYS A 175 0.77 3.64 0.96
N SER A 176 1.36 4.76 1.39
CA SER A 176 2.54 5.34 0.74
C SER A 176 3.72 4.38 0.72
N ARG A 177 3.98 3.70 1.83
CA ARG A 177 5.06 2.71 1.92
C ARG A 177 4.80 1.54 0.99
N ILE A 178 3.58 1.02 0.97
CA ILE A 178 3.18 -0.08 0.09
C ILE A 178 3.40 0.33 -1.38
N VAL A 179 2.82 1.45 -1.83
CA VAL A 179 2.97 1.95 -3.20
C VAL A 179 4.43 2.21 -3.56
N PHE A 180 5.24 2.76 -2.64
CA PHE A 180 6.65 3.01 -2.90
C PHE A 180 7.48 1.73 -3.05
N VAL A 181 7.24 0.72 -2.21
CA VAL A 181 7.92 -0.58 -2.32
C VAL A 181 7.47 -1.31 -3.58
N LEU A 182 6.19 -1.22 -3.95
CA LEU A 182 5.66 -1.76 -5.20
C LEU A 182 6.32 -1.10 -6.42
N ALA A 183 6.39 0.23 -6.45
CA ALA A 183 7.10 0.97 -7.49
C ALA A 183 8.55 0.51 -7.66
N LYS A 184 9.23 0.14 -6.55
CA LYS A 184 10.58 -0.43 -6.59
C LYS A 184 10.59 -1.86 -7.14
N LYS A 185 9.63 -2.70 -6.72
CA LYS A 185 9.49 -4.09 -7.21
C LYS A 185 9.19 -4.17 -8.71
N ILE A 186 8.38 -3.25 -9.22
CA ILE A 186 8.11 -3.11 -10.66
C ILE A 186 9.40 -2.81 -11.44
N GLU A 187 10.22 -1.88 -10.94
CA GLU A 187 11.52 -1.55 -11.53
C GLU A 187 12.51 -2.73 -11.50
N GLU A 188 12.52 -3.51 -10.42
CA GLU A 188 13.29 -4.75 -10.32
C GLU A 188 12.80 -5.79 -11.35
N SER A 189 11.48 -5.98 -11.45
CA SER A 189 10.84 -6.96 -12.34
C SER A 189 11.09 -6.68 -13.82
N GLU A 190 11.19 -5.41 -14.22
CA GLU A 190 11.48 -5.06 -15.61
C GLU A 190 12.86 -5.56 -16.04
N ASN A 191 13.86 -5.53 -15.15
CA ASN A 191 15.20 -6.04 -15.49
C ASN A 191 15.20 -7.57 -15.65
N GLU A 192 14.32 -8.29 -14.95
CA GLU A 192 14.10 -9.72 -15.14
C GLU A 192 13.37 -9.99 -16.46
N ILE A 193 12.27 -9.29 -16.69
CA ILE A 193 11.42 -9.43 -17.89
C ILE A 193 12.21 -9.05 -19.15
N ARG A 194 13.06 -8.02 -19.11
CA ARG A 194 13.92 -7.60 -20.25
C ARG A 194 15.00 -8.62 -20.58
N LYS A 195 15.43 -9.47 -19.65
CA LYS A 195 16.33 -10.60 -19.94
C LYS A 195 15.60 -11.74 -20.65
N GLU A 196 14.32 -11.92 -20.35
CA GLU A 196 13.48 -12.94 -20.97
C GLU A 196 12.96 -12.53 -22.35
N ILE A 197 12.71 -11.23 -22.55
CA ILE A 197 12.28 -10.67 -23.84
C ILE A 197 13.55 -10.20 -24.58
N ALA A 198 14.10 -11.05 -25.45
CA ALA A 198 15.22 -10.65 -26.31
C ALA A 198 14.83 -9.40 -27.12
N ILE A 199 15.49 -8.28 -26.85
CA ILE A 199 15.29 -7.04 -27.61
C ILE A 199 16.36 -7.00 -28.70
N ASP A 200 15.94 -7.19 -29.94
CA ASP A 200 16.78 -6.86 -31.08
C ASP A 200 16.74 -5.33 -31.25
N GLU A 201 17.80 -4.63 -30.85
CA GLU A 201 17.88 -3.16 -30.94
C GLU A 201 18.12 -2.66 -32.38
N LYS A 202 17.98 -3.52 -33.41
CA LYS A 202 18.30 -3.23 -34.82
C LYS A 202 17.09 -2.90 -35.72
N THR A 203 15.95 -2.50 -35.18
CA THR A 203 14.80 -2.11 -36.01
C THR A 203 14.98 -0.67 -36.54
N GLU A 204 15.25 -0.49 -37.84
CA GLU A 204 15.51 0.83 -38.46
C GLU A 204 14.25 1.73 -38.57
N ASN A 205 13.04 1.17 -38.63
CA ASN A 205 11.82 1.96 -38.82
C ASN A 205 11.13 2.30 -37.49
N LEU A 206 10.91 3.60 -37.23
CA LEU A 206 10.24 4.12 -36.02
C LEU A 206 8.84 3.50 -35.81
N LYS A 207 8.07 3.26 -36.88
CA LYS A 207 6.75 2.64 -36.78
C LYS A 207 6.82 1.21 -36.25
N ASP A 208 7.83 0.46 -36.64
CA ASP A 208 8.00 -0.92 -36.19
C ASP A 208 8.52 -0.94 -34.76
N ARG A 209 9.42 -0.01 -34.39
CA ARG A 209 9.88 0.19 -33.01
C ARG A 209 8.74 0.49 -32.03
N VAL A 210 7.78 1.34 -32.40
CA VAL A 210 6.61 1.66 -31.54
C VAL A 210 5.67 0.46 -31.41
N GLY A 211 5.44 -0.29 -32.51
CA GLY A 211 4.61 -1.49 -32.46
C GLY A 211 5.21 -2.59 -31.59
N GLU A 212 6.51 -2.84 -31.76
CA GLU A 212 7.27 -3.78 -30.94
C GLU A 212 7.30 -3.34 -29.47
N TYR A 213 7.45 -2.03 -29.21
CA TYR A 213 7.35 -1.47 -27.86
C TYR A 213 6.00 -1.80 -27.23
N ILE A 214 4.88 -1.45 -27.87
CA ILE A 214 3.54 -1.72 -27.32
C ILE A 214 3.35 -3.21 -27.01
N SER A 215 3.72 -4.11 -27.95
CA SER A 215 3.60 -5.55 -27.71
C SER A 215 4.43 -6.04 -26.53
N LYS A 216 5.66 -5.53 -26.37
CA LYS A 216 6.50 -5.83 -25.20
C LYS A 216 5.92 -5.25 -23.91
N GLY A 217 5.26 -4.11 -24.00
CA GLY A 217 4.57 -3.47 -22.90
C GLY A 217 3.37 -4.28 -22.41
N GLU A 218 2.57 -4.82 -23.33
CA GLU A 218 1.46 -5.74 -23.00
C GLU A 218 1.98 -7.00 -22.30
N LEU A 219 3.06 -7.60 -22.82
CA LEU A 219 3.72 -8.76 -22.18
C LEU A 219 4.27 -8.40 -20.79
N PHE A 220 4.87 -7.22 -20.63
CA PHE A 220 5.34 -6.73 -19.35
C PHE A 220 4.19 -6.57 -18.36
N VAL A 221 3.09 -5.95 -18.76
CA VAL A 221 1.91 -5.78 -17.90
C VAL A 221 1.31 -7.13 -17.54
N GLY A 222 1.15 -8.06 -18.49
CA GLY A 222 0.63 -9.40 -18.20
C GLY A 222 1.49 -10.17 -17.19
N LYS A 223 2.82 -10.19 -17.37
CA LYS A 223 3.73 -10.80 -16.39
C LYS A 223 3.70 -10.10 -15.03
N LEU A 224 3.44 -8.79 -15.02
CA LEU A 224 3.35 -8.03 -13.79
C LEU A 224 2.04 -8.30 -13.05
N GLU A 225 0.92 -8.48 -13.76
CA GLU A 225 -0.36 -8.94 -13.18
C GLU A 225 -0.19 -10.28 -12.47
N ASP A 226 0.51 -11.24 -13.07
CA ASP A 226 0.77 -12.55 -12.44
C ASP A 226 1.57 -12.44 -11.13
N LYS A 227 2.45 -11.44 -11.03
CA LYS A 227 3.33 -11.22 -9.86
C LYS A 227 2.75 -10.24 -8.83
N ILE A 228 1.69 -9.50 -9.16
CA ILE A 228 1.28 -8.34 -8.37
C ILE A 228 0.76 -8.74 -7.00
N ASP A 229 0.01 -9.83 -6.93
CA ASP A 229 -0.51 -10.40 -5.69
C ASP A 229 0.61 -10.74 -4.71
N ASP A 230 1.69 -11.34 -5.20
CA ASP A 230 2.84 -11.69 -4.38
C ASP A 230 3.60 -10.44 -3.93
N TYR A 231 3.75 -9.45 -4.81
CA TYR A 231 4.35 -8.18 -4.46
C TYR A 231 3.53 -7.46 -3.38
N VAL A 232 2.21 -7.43 -3.50
CA VAL A 232 1.34 -6.84 -2.48
C VAL A 232 1.45 -7.60 -1.17
N LYS A 233 1.38 -8.92 -1.16
CA LYS A 233 1.57 -9.72 0.07
C LYS A 233 2.93 -9.48 0.74
N ILE A 234 4.00 -9.37 -0.04
CA ILE A 234 5.34 -9.08 0.49
C ILE A 234 5.38 -7.66 1.06
N THR A 235 4.88 -6.67 0.31
CA THR A 235 4.91 -5.26 0.73
C THR A 235 4.04 -5.00 1.96
N THR A 236 2.86 -5.62 2.08
CA THR A 236 2.02 -5.51 3.27
C THR A 236 2.69 -6.14 4.48
N LYS A 237 3.32 -7.31 4.34
CA LYS A 237 4.12 -7.92 5.42
C LYS A 237 5.26 -7.00 5.88
N VAL A 238 6.01 -6.41 4.94
CA VAL A 238 7.09 -5.46 5.25
C VAL A 238 6.54 -4.22 5.96
N ALA A 239 5.38 -3.71 5.53
CA ALA A 239 4.74 -2.56 6.17
C ALA A 239 4.18 -2.88 7.57
N ALA A 240 3.67 -4.10 7.76
CA ALA A 240 3.12 -4.57 9.03
C ALA A 240 4.21 -4.93 10.05
N TYR A 241 5.38 -5.38 9.60
CA TYR A 241 6.43 -5.94 10.46
C TYR A 241 6.83 -5.04 11.65
N PRO A 242 7.10 -3.73 11.48
CA PRO A 242 7.38 -2.85 12.62
C PRO A 242 6.23 -2.75 13.62
N LEU A 243 4.99 -2.81 13.15
CA LEU A 243 3.80 -2.79 14.00
C LEU A 243 3.66 -4.10 14.76
N THR A 244 3.94 -5.23 14.10
CA THR A 244 3.92 -6.54 14.73
C THR A 244 4.95 -6.63 15.85
N ILE A 245 6.19 -6.15 15.62
CA ILE A 245 7.23 -6.07 16.66
C ILE A 245 6.72 -5.26 17.85
N LEU A 246 6.19 -4.06 17.59
CA LEU A 246 5.75 -3.17 18.65
C LEU A 246 4.54 -3.73 19.43
N ALA A 247 3.56 -4.32 18.74
CA ALA A 247 2.45 -5.03 19.37
C ALA A 247 2.93 -6.21 20.23
N THR A 248 3.95 -6.92 19.76
CA THR A 248 4.55 -8.06 20.49
C THR A 248 5.26 -7.59 21.75
N ILE A 249 6.09 -6.55 21.65
CA ILE A 249 6.77 -5.94 22.81
C ILE A 249 5.76 -5.46 23.84
N LEU A 250 4.69 -4.77 23.41
CA LEU A 250 3.64 -4.31 24.31
C LEU A 250 2.87 -5.46 24.95
N SER A 251 2.63 -6.54 24.20
CA SER A 251 2.01 -7.76 24.74
C SER A 251 2.89 -8.40 25.82
N LEU A 252 4.20 -8.55 25.55
CA LEU A 252 5.15 -9.09 26.51
C LEU A 252 5.27 -8.22 27.76
N LEU A 253 5.33 -6.89 27.59
CA LEU A 253 5.36 -5.94 28.69
C LEU A 253 4.08 -6.04 29.53
N SER A 254 2.93 -6.15 28.89
CA SER A 254 1.64 -6.31 29.58
C SER A 254 1.62 -7.59 30.41
N ILE A 255 2.05 -8.72 29.83
CA ILE A 255 2.16 -10.00 30.54
C ILE A 255 3.15 -9.89 31.70
N PHE A 256 4.32 -9.29 31.49
CA PHE A 256 5.33 -9.11 32.53
C PHE A 256 4.81 -8.29 33.72
N VAL A 257 4.14 -7.17 33.45
CA VAL A 257 3.51 -6.35 34.50
C VAL A 257 2.48 -7.17 35.25
N LEU A 258 1.58 -7.87 34.55
CA LEU A 258 0.55 -8.69 35.20
C LEU A 258 1.14 -9.80 36.08
N LEU A 259 2.20 -10.48 35.61
CA LEU A 259 2.88 -11.52 36.39
C LEU A 259 3.57 -10.95 37.62
N LEU A 260 4.26 -9.81 37.49
CA LEU A 260 4.92 -9.15 38.61
C LEU A 260 3.91 -8.84 39.72
N PHE A 261 2.76 -8.25 39.36
CA PHE A 261 1.71 -7.95 40.33
C PHE A 261 1.06 -9.21 40.90
N PHE A 262 0.90 -10.27 40.09
CA PHE A 262 0.39 -11.54 40.59
C PHE A 262 1.30 -12.12 41.69
N PHE A 263 2.62 -12.18 41.47
CA PHE A 263 3.57 -12.72 42.47
C PHE A 263 3.76 -11.83 43.71
N VAL A 264 3.47 -10.53 43.61
CA VAL A 264 3.60 -9.60 44.75
C VAL A 264 2.36 -9.64 45.66
N PHE A 265 1.17 -9.92 45.10
CA PHE A 265 -0.11 -9.80 45.82
C PHE A 265 -0.86 -11.13 46.02
N VAL A 266 -0.32 -12.26 45.54
CA VAL A 266 -0.81 -13.63 45.77
C VAL A 266 0.27 -14.40 46.53
#